data_AF-A0A7S2NAU0-F1
#
_entry.id   AF-A0A7S2NAU0-F1
#
_cell.length_a   1.000
_cell.length_b   1.000
_cell.length_c   1.000
_cell.angle_alpha   90.00
_cell.angle_beta   90.00
_cell.angle_gamma   90.00
#
_symmetry.space_group_name_H-M   'P 1'
#
loop_
_entity.id
_entity.type
_entity.pdbx_description
1 polymer ?
#
loop_
_entity_poly.entity_id
_entity_poly.type
_entity_poly.pdbx_seq_one_letter_code
_entity_poly.pdbx_strand_id
1 'polypeptide(L)'
;MAGMGLTAASLDHNCAGQASGGFCTAQCAAGYTITGFASILSCGSDGNFAYVSGALPTCTPITCLGNLPTDDSISHDCANKTVSETCTTSCAAGYSYSGGSSAQTWTCQTDGNFGGSLPTCSADTC
;
A
#
# COMPACT_ATOMS: atom_id res chain seq x y z
N MET A 1 13.82 17.60 -17.90
CA MET A 1 12.63 17.00 -17.23
C MET A 1 12.52 17.63 -15.84
N ALA A 2 12.11 18.89 -15.75
CA ALA A 2 12.26 19.66 -14.52
C ALA A 2 10.89 19.98 -13.90
N GLY A 3 10.74 19.65 -12.61
CA GLY A 3 10.02 20.53 -11.70
C GLY A 3 8.61 20.15 -11.25
N MET A 4 7.94 19.16 -11.85
CA MET A 4 6.53 18.90 -11.50
C MET A 4 6.32 17.89 -10.37
N GLY A 5 7.36 17.38 -9.70
CA GLY A 5 7.16 16.39 -8.63
C GLY A 5 6.71 15.00 -9.09
N LEU A 6 6.70 14.75 -10.40
CA LEU A 6 6.39 13.45 -11.02
C LEU A 6 7.39 12.34 -10.63
N THR A 7 8.52 12.68 -10.02
CA THR A 7 9.52 11.71 -9.54
C THR A 7 9.21 11.12 -8.17
N ALA A 8 8.06 11.45 -7.56
CA ALA A 8 7.67 10.88 -6.27
C ALA A 8 7.35 9.39 -6.42
N ALA A 9 7.87 8.55 -5.52
CA ALA A 9 7.63 7.11 -5.54
C ALA A 9 6.15 6.72 -5.34
N SER A 10 5.34 7.64 -4.81
CA SER A 10 3.89 7.46 -4.62
C SER A 10 3.08 7.73 -5.89
N LEU A 11 3.71 8.20 -6.97
CA LEU A 11 3.07 8.52 -8.25
C LEU A 11 3.56 7.56 -9.35
N ASP A 12 2.62 7.12 -10.17
CA ASP A 12 2.86 6.39 -11.41
C ASP A 12 2.37 7.24 -12.60
N HIS A 13 3.20 7.37 -13.64
CA HIS A 13 2.91 8.26 -14.77
C HIS A 13 3.57 7.80 -16.07
N ASN A 14 3.00 8.21 -17.20
CA ASN A 14 3.54 7.93 -18.54
C ASN A 14 4.13 9.17 -19.25
N CYS A 15 4.47 10.23 -18.51
CA CYS A 15 5.04 11.47 -19.06
C CYS A 15 6.47 11.36 -19.59
N ALA A 16 7.18 10.26 -19.33
CA ALA A 16 8.54 10.08 -19.83
C ALA A 16 8.55 9.94 -21.36
N GLY A 17 9.29 10.82 -22.05
CA GLY A 17 9.46 10.76 -23.51
C GLY A 17 8.28 11.27 -24.35
N GLN A 18 7.31 11.98 -23.77
CA GLN A 18 6.23 12.58 -24.54
C GLN A 18 6.73 13.69 -25.49
N ALA A 19 6.20 13.68 -26.72
CA ALA A 19 6.45 14.72 -27.71
C ALA A 19 5.72 16.02 -27.36
N SER A 20 6.20 17.14 -27.90
CA SER A 20 5.52 18.44 -27.79
C SER A 20 4.10 18.37 -28.35
N GLY A 21 3.13 18.88 -27.59
CA GLY A 21 1.69 18.74 -27.87
C GLY A 21 1.07 17.42 -27.41
N GLY A 22 1.87 16.49 -26.86
CA GLY A 22 1.39 15.24 -26.28
C GLY A 22 0.76 15.41 -24.91
N PHE A 23 0.00 14.40 -24.49
CA PHE A 23 -0.66 14.33 -23.19
C PHE A 23 -0.16 13.13 -22.41
N CYS A 24 -0.05 13.28 -21.10
CA CYS A 24 0.24 12.19 -20.19
C CYS A 24 -0.66 12.25 -18.96
N THR A 25 -0.76 11.12 -18.27
CA THR A 25 -1.56 10.94 -17.06
C THR A 25 -0.64 10.62 -15.89
N ALA A 26 -0.93 11.22 -14.74
CA ALA A 26 -0.29 10.91 -13.47
C ALA A 26 -1.35 10.46 -12.46
N GLN A 27 -1.11 9.31 -11.84
CA GLN A 27 -1.98 8.69 -10.85
C GLN A 27 -1.15 8.15 -9.69
N CYS A 28 -1.81 7.62 -8.66
CA CYS A 28 -1.07 7.01 -7.56
C CYS A 28 -0.51 5.65 -7.96
N ALA A 29 0.71 5.37 -7.51
CA ALA A 29 1.35 4.09 -7.70
C ALA A 29 0.59 2.97 -6.96
N ALA A 30 0.84 1.72 -7.34
CA ALA A 30 0.28 0.57 -6.65
C ALA A 30 0.65 0.61 -5.15
N GLY A 31 -0.34 0.37 -4.29
CA GLY A 31 -0.17 0.48 -2.84
C GLY A 31 -0.45 1.86 -2.25
N TYR A 32 -0.85 2.83 -3.08
CA TYR A 32 -1.28 4.15 -2.65
C TYR A 32 -2.73 4.41 -3.09
N THR A 33 -3.50 5.09 -2.23
CA THR A 33 -4.84 5.56 -2.55
C THR A 33 -4.81 7.01 -3.02
N ILE A 34 -5.62 7.30 -4.02
CA ILE A 34 -5.74 8.62 -4.61
C ILE A 34 -6.75 9.46 -3.83
N THR A 35 -6.28 10.57 -3.27
CA THR A 35 -7.16 11.60 -2.71
C THR A 35 -7.33 12.71 -3.75
N GLY A 36 -8.56 12.87 -4.25
CA GLY A 36 -8.86 13.76 -5.37
C GLY A 36 -9.02 12.98 -6.68
N PHE A 37 -8.29 13.38 -7.73
CA PHE A 37 -8.44 12.84 -9.08
C PHE A 37 -7.07 12.66 -9.76
N ALA A 38 -6.98 11.74 -10.72
CA ALA A 38 -5.79 11.60 -11.56
C ALA A 38 -5.57 12.88 -12.38
N SER A 39 -4.30 13.25 -12.57
CA SER A 39 -3.95 14.48 -13.27
C SER A 39 -3.64 14.19 -14.72
N ILE A 40 -4.08 15.09 -15.60
CA ILE A 40 -3.71 15.09 -17.01
C ILE A 40 -2.75 16.26 -17.24
N LEU A 41 -1.62 16.00 -17.88
CA LEU A 41 -0.61 17.00 -18.20
C LEU A 41 -0.39 17.06 -19.71
N SER A 42 -0.16 18.26 -20.22
CA SER A 42 0.19 18.52 -21.62
C SER A 42 1.65 18.94 -21.72
N CYS A 43 2.38 18.37 -22.67
CA CYS A 43 3.75 18.77 -22.99
C CYS A 43 3.71 20.03 -23.88
N GLY A 44 4.16 21.16 -23.35
CA GLY A 44 4.28 22.41 -24.09
C GLY A 44 5.37 22.38 -25.16
N SER A 45 5.34 23.36 -26.07
CA SER A 45 6.38 23.55 -27.09
C SER A 45 7.74 23.95 -26.51
N ASP A 46 7.76 24.39 -25.25
CA ASP A 46 8.94 24.68 -24.44
C ASP A 46 9.54 23.41 -23.79
N GLY A 47 8.93 22.24 -24.00
CA GLY A 47 9.37 20.96 -23.43
C GLY A 47 9.03 20.80 -21.94
N ASN A 48 8.22 21.69 -21.38
CA ASN A 48 7.73 21.60 -20.02
C ASN A 48 6.31 21.03 -20.01
N PHE A 49 5.97 20.33 -18.93
CA PHE A 49 4.60 19.87 -18.73
C PHE A 49 3.79 20.96 -18.02
N ALA A 50 2.52 21.08 -18.41
CA ALA A 50 1.53 21.93 -17.77
C ALA A 50 0.30 21.09 -17.42
N TYR A 51 -0.35 21.38 -16.30
CA TYR A 51 -1.61 20.71 -15.95
C TYR A 51 -2.71 21.13 -16.92
N VAL A 52 -3.36 20.14 -17.53
CA VAL A 52 -4.55 20.37 -18.36
C VAL A 52 -5.76 20.61 -17.46
N SER A 53 -5.82 19.90 -16.34
CA SER A 53 -6.88 20.05 -15.34
C SER A 53 -6.39 19.65 -13.95
N GLY A 54 -6.66 20.51 -12.95
CA GLY A 54 -6.34 20.22 -11.56
C GLY A 54 -4.88 20.44 -11.19
N ALA A 55 -4.43 19.72 -10.17
CA ALA A 55 -3.05 19.65 -9.68
C ALA A 55 -2.65 18.17 -9.56
N LEU A 56 -1.40 17.88 -9.18
CA LEU A 56 -0.98 16.51 -8.88
C LEU A 56 -1.90 15.85 -7.83
N PRO A 57 -2.18 14.54 -7.96
CA PRO A 57 -2.97 13.85 -6.96
C PRO A 57 -2.19 13.72 -5.66
N THR A 58 -2.91 13.78 -4.54
CA THR A 58 -2.31 13.44 -3.25
C THR A 58 -2.42 11.94 -3.06
N CYS A 59 -1.28 11.27 -3.05
CA CYS A 59 -1.19 9.81 -2.89
C CYS A 59 -0.79 9.48 -1.45
N THR A 60 -1.68 8.78 -0.75
CA THR A 60 -1.43 8.31 0.62
C THR A 60 -1.26 6.79 0.60
N PRO A 61 -0.33 6.23 1.37
CA PRO A 61 -0.12 4.78 1.40
C PRO A 61 -1.37 4.08 1.93
N ILE A 62 -1.74 2.98 1.30
CA ILE A 62 -2.86 2.14 1.76
C ILE A 62 -2.41 1.42 3.01
N THR A 63 -3.11 1.68 4.12
CA THR A 63 -2.94 0.93 5.38
C THR A 63 -3.83 -0.31 5.34
N CYS A 64 -3.26 -1.48 5.62
CA CYS A 64 -4.06 -2.69 5.75
C CYS A 64 -4.78 -2.72 7.09
N LEU A 65 -6.10 -2.86 7.03
CA LEU A 65 -6.97 -3.03 8.19
C LEU A 65 -7.88 -4.25 8.04
N GLY A 66 -7.96 -4.82 6.84
CA GLY A 66 -8.77 -6.01 6.58
C GLY A 66 -8.03 -7.31 6.93
N ASN A 67 -8.82 -8.35 7.21
CA ASN A 67 -8.38 -9.69 7.61
C ASN A 67 -7.53 -9.76 8.88
N LEU A 68 -7.53 -8.71 9.73
CA LEU A 68 -6.83 -8.76 11.02
C LEU A 68 -7.34 -9.91 11.91
N PRO A 69 -6.47 -10.57 12.70
CA PRO A 69 -6.91 -11.56 13.68
C PRO A 69 -7.82 -10.88 14.71
N THR A 70 -9.01 -11.44 14.91
CA THR A 70 -9.96 -10.99 15.96
C THR A 70 -10.08 -12.01 17.09
N ASP A 71 -9.32 -13.10 17.01
CA ASP A 71 -9.27 -14.18 17.99
C ASP A 71 -8.33 -13.80 19.14
N ASP A 72 -8.84 -13.82 20.37
CA ASP A 72 -8.07 -13.51 21.59
C ASP A 72 -6.88 -14.45 21.81
N SER A 73 -6.89 -15.64 21.19
CA SER A 73 -5.76 -16.57 21.22
C SER A 73 -4.56 -16.13 20.38
N ILE A 74 -4.70 -15.06 19.59
CA ILE A 74 -3.68 -14.59 18.64
C ILE A 74 -3.27 -13.15 18.96
N SER A 75 -1.97 -12.95 19.17
CA SER A 75 -1.31 -11.66 19.28
C SER A 75 -0.66 -11.28 17.96
N HIS A 76 -0.67 -10.01 17.58
CA HIS A 76 -0.09 -9.54 16.33
C HIS A 76 0.44 -8.10 16.39
N ASP A 77 1.37 -7.75 15.51
CA ASP A 77 1.93 -6.39 15.36
C ASP A 77 1.50 -5.70 14.04
N CYS A 78 0.39 -6.15 13.46
CA CYS A 78 -0.16 -5.67 12.18
C CYS A 78 -0.73 -4.24 12.19
N ALA A 79 -0.71 -3.53 13.32
CA ALA A 79 -1.25 -2.18 13.40
C ALA A 79 -0.46 -1.20 12.50
N ASN A 80 -1.19 -0.37 11.76
CA ASN A 80 -0.65 0.69 10.89
C ASN A 80 0.30 0.22 9.79
N LYS A 81 0.33 -1.07 9.43
CA LYS A 81 1.15 -1.54 8.32
C LYS A 81 0.54 -1.15 6.98
N THR A 82 1.39 -0.77 6.06
CA THR A 82 1.07 -0.33 4.70
C THR A 82 1.48 -1.37 3.68
N VAL A 83 1.02 -1.19 2.43
CA VAL A 83 1.22 -2.19 1.37
C VAL A 83 2.69 -2.57 1.20
N SER A 84 2.94 -3.88 1.06
CA SER A 84 4.27 -4.51 1.04
C SER A 84 4.99 -4.59 2.39
N GLU A 85 4.47 -3.97 3.46
CA GLU A 85 4.98 -4.21 4.80
C GLU A 85 4.45 -5.53 5.36
N THR A 86 5.22 -6.12 6.27
CA THR A 86 4.87 -7.37 6.94
C THR A 86 4.60 -7.18 8.42
N CYS A 87 3.79 -8.09 8.96
CA CYS A 87 3.56 -8.26 10.38
C CYS A 87 3.63 -9.73 10.76
N THR A 88 3.78 -9.99 12.05
CA THR A 88 3.85 -11.32 12.64
C THR A 88 2.62 -11.55 13.48
N THR A 89 2.05 -12.75 13.32
CA THR A 89 0.97 -13.27 14.17
C THR A 89 1.52 -14.45 14.97
N SER A 90 1.26 -14.45 16.28
CA SER A 90 1.75 -15.43 17.24
C SER A 90 0.66 -15.78 18.24
N CYS A 91 0.77 -16.91 18.94
CA CYS A 91 -0.16 -17.18 20.03
C CYS A 91 -0.02 -16.14 21.16
N ALA A 92 -1.16 -15.72 21.69
CA ALA A 92 -1.25 -14.79 22.81
C ALA A 92 -0.76 -15.45 24.12
N ALA A 93 -0.54 -14.65 25.15
CA ALA A 93 -0.15 -15.17 26.46
C ALA A 93 -1.24 -16.10 27.03
N GLY A 94 -0.83 -17.28 27.52
CA GLY A 94 -1.74 -18.34 27.96
C GLY A 94 -2.22 -19.27 26.85
N TYR A 95 -1.66 -19.13 25.64
CA TYR A 95 -1.87 -20.03 24.52
C TYR A 95 -0.53 -20.50 23.95
N SER A 96 -0.46 -21.79 23.62
CA SER A 96 0.69 -22.39 22.95
C SER A 96 0.35 -22.81 21.52
N TYR A 97 1.36 -22.85 20.66
CA TYR A 97 1.21 -23.39 19.31
C TYR A 97 0.81 -24.87 19.37
N SER A 98 -0.20 -25.25 18.59
CA SER A 98 -0.66 -26.64 18.48
C SER A 98 -0.59 -27.15 17.05
N GLY A 99 -0.61 -28.47 16.88
CA GLY A 99 -0.60 -29.11 15.55
C GLY A 99 0.64 -28.82 14.70
N GLY A 100 1.80 -28.53 15.33
CA GLY A 100 3.03 -28.15 14.62
C GLY A 100 3.00 -26.73 14.04
N SER A 101 2.04 -25.90 14.48
CA SER A 101 1.97 -24.50 14.09
C SER A 101 3.12 -23.68 14.66
N SER A 102 3.32 -22.48 14.13
CA SER A 102 4.36 -21.54 14.53
C SER A 102 3.93 -20.12 14.16
N ALA A 103 4.68 -19.10 14.59
CA ALA A 103 4.41 -17.72 14.22
C ALA A 103 4.29 -17.56 12.69
N GLN A 104 3.27 -16.85 12.24
CA GLN A 104 3.00 -16.67 10.82
C GLN A 104 3.30 -15.23 10.41
N THR A 105 3.98 -15.07 9.28
CA THR A 105 4.23 -13.75 8.69
C THR A 105 3.11 -13.42 7.72
N TRP A 106 2.50 -12.26 7.92
CA TRP A 106 1.44 -11.71 7.09
C TRP A 106 1.98 -10.52 6.31
N THR A 107 1.52 -10.36 5.08
CA THR A 107 1.93 -9.26 4.20
C THR A 107 0.72 -8.41 3.86
N CYS A 108 0.84 -7.09 4.02
CA CYS A 108 -0.20 -6.15 3.61
C CYS A 108 -0.27 -6.08 2.08
N GLN A 109 -1.43 -6.42 1.52
CA GLN A 109 -1.67 -6.47 0.07
C GLN A 109 -2.32 -5.19 -0.44
N THR A 110 -2.24 -4.97 -1.76
CA THR A 110 -2.72 -3.75 -2.44
C THR A 110 -4.23 -3.51 -2.32
N ASP A 111 -5.00 -4.52 -1.92
CA ASP A 111 -6.44 -4.44 -1.67
C ASP A 111 -6.79 -3.92 -0.26
N GLY A 112 -5.79 -3.65 0.59
CA GLY A 112 -5.98 -3.20 1.96
C GLY A 112 -6.19 -4.34 2.97
N ASN A 113 -5.97 -5.59 2.56
CA ASN A 113 -6.07 -6.76 3.41
C ASN A 113 -4.69 -7.34 3.74
N PHE A 114 -4.57 -7.96 4.91
CA PHE A 114 -3.44 -8.83 5.17
C PHE A 114 -3.61 -10.20 4.50
N GLY A 115 -2.57 -10.63 3.80
CA GLY A 115 -2.46 -11.97 3.23
C GLY A 115 -1.55 -12.86 4.09
N GLY A 116 -2.05 -14.03 4.47
CA GLY A 116 -1.33 -15.04 5.25
C GLY A 116 -2.28 -16.05 5.89
N SER A 117 -1.74 -17.04 6.61
CA SER A 117 -2.47 -18.00 7.41
C SER A 117 -2.35 -17.68 8.90
N LEU A 118 -3.40 -17.88 9.70
CA LEU A 118 -3.32 -17.75 11.15
C LEU A 118 -2.56 -18.95 11.77
N PRO A 119 -1.79 -18.74 12.85
CA PRO A 119 -1.29 -19.84 13.65
C PRO A 119 -2.42 -20.57 14.36
N THR A 120 -2.22 -21.86 14.62
CA THR A 120 -3.14 -22.66 15.44
C THR A 120 -2.69 -22.56 16.90
N CYS A 121 -3.54 -21.98 17.74
CA CYS A 121 -3.27 -21.76 19.15
C CYS A 121 -4.22 -22.59 20.02
N SER A 122 -3.73 -23.06 21.16
CA SER A 122 -4.54 -23.81 22.14
C SER A 122 -4.24 -23.30 23.53
N ALA A 123 -5.29 -23.12 24.33
CA ALA A 123 -5.17 -22.60 25.69
C ALA A 123 -4.32 -23.53 26.54
N ASP A 124 -3.38 -22.96 27.29
CA ASP A 124 -2.54 -23.70 28.22
C ASP A 124 -3.40 -24.19 29.39
N THR A 125 -3.27 -25.48 29.74
CA THR A 125 -3.93 -26.06 30.91
C THR A 125 -3.06 -25.86 32.15
N CYS A 126 -3.69 -25.49 33.27
CA CYS A 126 -3.03 -25.32 34.56
C CYS A 126 -2.60 -26.64 35.22
#